data_AF-A0A3A5VEF5-F1
#
_entry.id   AF-A0A3A5VEF5-F1
#
_cell.length_a   1.000
_cell.length_b   1.000
_cell.length_c   1.000
_cell.angle_alpha   90.00
_cell.angle_beta   90.00
_cell.angle_gamma   90.00
#
_symmetry.space_group_name_H-M   'P 1'
#
loop_
_entity.id
_entity.type
_entity.pdbx_description
1 polymer ?
#
loop_
_entity_poly.entity_id
_entity_poly.type
_entity_poly.pdbx_seq_one_letter_code
_entity_poly.pdbx_strand_id
1 'polypeptide(L)'
;MTDDGADRKPSALKFQPDTTSKKKKKVHRPVYADVFSQKPTEVNELSHVHLFVNPYSGKKKGERIGELAKTLLEEAGKTVELHLSSYSGHLIEIAQNLETPRKSVFAVVGGDGSLSEVITGRMKADLGQDDFFALIPAGTGNSMANDLGISSTQQAVDAIV
;
A
#
# COMPACT_ATOMS: atom_id res chain seq x y z
N MET A 1 17.24 -2.61 -45.46
CA MET A 1 17.25 -2.41 -44.00
C MET A 1 17.57 -0.95 -43.76
N THR A 2 16.55 -0.10 -43.74
CA THR A 2 16.70 1.31 -43.38
C THR A 2 16.48 1.42 -41.88
N ASP A 3 17.58 1.67 -41.18
CA ASP A 3 17.63 2.04 -39.78
C ASP A 3 17.08 3.47 -39.63
N ASP A 4 15.76 3.59 -39.44
CA ASP A 4 15.14 4.86 -39.06
C ASP A 4 15.41 5.11 -37.58
N GLY A 5 16.65 5.49 -37.28
CA GLY A 5 17.10 6.07 -36.02
C GLY A 5 16.49 7.44 -35.80
N ALA A 6 15.16 7.53 -35.71
CA ALA A 6 14.47 8.74 -35.33
C ALA A 6 14.82 9.07 -33.87
N ASP A 7 15.39 10.27 -33.71
CA ASP A 7 15.69 11.03 -32.50
C ASP A 7 14.48 11.05 -31.53
N ARG A 8 14.22 9.92 -30.83
CA ARG A 8 13.11 9.77 -29.86
C ARG A 8 13.46 10.53 -28.58
N LYS A 9 13.39 11.85 -28.64
CA LYS A 9 13.35 12.69 -27.45
C LYS A 9 12.03 12.42 -26.71
N PRO A 10 12.04 12.30 -25.38
CA PRO A 10 10.80 12.15 -24.62
C PRO A 10 9.89 13.36 -24.92
N SER A 11 8.69 13.08 -25.42
CA SER A 11 7.68 14.11 -25.67
C SER A 11 6.94 14.43 -24.37
N ALA A 12 6.52 15.69 -24.21
CA ALA A 12 5.79 16.11 -23.02
C ALA A 12 4.40 15.45 -22.99
N LEU A 13 4.13 14.69 -21.91
CA LEU A 13 2.81 14.12 -21.67
C LEU A 13 1.82 15.24 -21.31
N LYS A 14 0.67 15.29 -21.99
CA LYS A 14 -0.43 16.20 -21.65
C LYS A 14 -1.57 15.42 -21.02
N PHE A 15 -1.89 15.72 -19.77
CA PHE A 15 -3.03 15.12 -19.08
C PHE A 15 -4.31 15.88 -19.40
N GLN A 16 -5.40 15.15 -19.63
CA GLN A 16 -6.72 15.76 -19.76
C GLN A 16 -7.18 16.30 -18.40
N PRO A 17 -7.71 17.52 -18.29
CA PRO A 17 -8.21 18.04 -17.03
C PRO A 17 -9.60 17.48 -16.70
N ASP A 18 -9.80 17.05 -15.46
CA ASP A 18 -11.12 16.79 -14.90
C ASP A 18 -11.80 18.13 -14.57
N THR A 19 -12.67 18.58 -15.46
CA THR A 19 -13.40 19.85 -15.36
C THR A 19 -14.37 19.91 -14.17
N THR A 20 -14.73 18.77 -13.58
CA THR A 20 -15.58 18.70 -12.38
C THR A 20 -14.80 18.92 -11.09
N SER A 21 -13.48 18.76 -11.12
CA SER A 21 -12.62 18.92 -9.94
C SER A 21 -12.43 20.39 -9.53
N LYS A 22 -12.28 20.64 -8.22
CA LYS A 22 -11.85 21.96 -7.70
C LYS A 22 -10.46 22.31 -8.21
N LYS A 23 -10.28 23.56 -8.66
CA LYS A 23 -8.96 24.06 -9.08
C LYS A 23 -8.02 24.22 -7.87
N LYS A 24 -6.77 23.76 -8.01
CA LYS A 24 -5.67 24.04 -7.07
C LYS A 24 -4.53 24.69 -7.84
N LYS A 25 -4.02 25.82 -7.35
CA LYS A 25 -3.03 26.65 -8.06
C LYS A 25 -3.43 26.94 -9.53
N LYS A 26 -4.73 27.24 -9.76
CA LYS A 26 -5.35 27.51 -11.08
C LYS A 26 -5.49 26.32 -12.04
N VAL A 27 -5.14 25.10 -11.64
CA VAL A 27 -5.24 23.89 -12.50
C VAL A 27 -6.27 22.92 -11.94
N HIS A 28 -7.02 22.25 -12.82
CA HIS A 28 -7.87 21.11 -12.46
C HIS A 28 -7.02 19.88 -12.14
N ARG A 29 -7.57 18.91 -11.42
CA ARG A 29 -6.92 17.59 -11.33
C ARG A 29 -6.88 16.95 -12.73
N PRO A 30 -5.86 16.15 -13.04
CA PRO A 30 -5.88 15.36 -14.26
C PRO A 30 -6.94 14.27 -14.15
N VAL A 31 -7.49 13.86 -15.30
CA VAL A 31 -8.14 12.56 -15.46
C VAL A 31 -7.03 11.51 -15.32
N TYR A 32 -7.13 10.67 -14.29
CA TYR A 32 -6.18 9.59 -14.05
C TYR A 32 -6.41 8.45 -15.03
N ALA A 33 -5.36 7.67 -15.30
CA ALA A 33 -5.50 6.44 -16.06
C ALA A 33 -6.20 5.38 -15.21
N ASP A 34 -6.98 4.52 -15.85
CA ASP A 34 -7.53 3.33 -15.19
C ASP A 34 -6.39 2.35 -14.92
N VAL A 35 -6.02 2.23 -13.64
CA VAL A 35 -5.00 1.31 -13.13
C VAL A 35 -5.69 0.20 -12.34
N PHE A 36 -5.03 -0.97 -12.25
CA PHE A 36 -5.60 -2.16 -11.59
C PHE A 36 -7.00 -2.56 -12.10
N SER A 37 -7.19 -2.55 -13.42
CA SER A 37 -8.49 -2.82 -14.08
C SER A 37 -8.94 -4.29 -14.08
N GLN A 38 -8.12 -5.20 -13.54
CA GLN A 38 -8.48 -6.60 -13.39
C GLN A 38 -9.51 -6.78 -12.27
N LYS A 39 -10.40 -7.76 -12.40
CA LYS A 39 -11.35 -8.08 -11.33
C LYS A 39 -10.60 -8.59 -10.09
N PRO A 40 -10.94 -8.14 -8.88
CA PRO A 40 -10.40 -8.72 -7.65
C PRO A 40 -10.66 -10.23 -7.59
N THR A 41 -9.69 -10.97 -7.08
CA THR A 41 -9.89 -12.38 -6.73
C THR A 41 -10.14 -12.45 -5.23
N GLU A 42 -11.29 -12.99 -4.85
CA GLU A 42 -11.60 -13.20 -3.43
C GLU A 42 -10.79 -14.39 -2.92
N VAL A 43 -10.04 -14.15 -1.85
CA VAL A 43 -9.31 -15.20 -1.13
C VAL A 43 -9.93 -15.37 0.23
N ASN A 44 -10.75 -16.42 0.34
CA ASN A 44 -11.32 -16.82 1.62
C ASN A 44 -10.22 -17.46 2.49
N GLU A 45 -10.42 -17.45 3.82
CA GLU A 45 -9.56 -18.07 4.85
C GLU A 45 -8.34 -17.25 5.33
N LEU A 46 -8.19 -15.98 4.94
CA LEU A 46 -7.15 -15.12 5.50
C LEU A 46 -7.51 -14.72 6.93
N SER A 47 -6.96 -15.43 7.93
CA SER A 47 -7.28 -15.22 9.35
C SER A 47 -6.17 -14.54 10.15
N HIS A 48 -4.92 -14.57 9.67
CA HIS A 48 -3.75 -14.02 10.36
C HIS A 48 -3.22 -12.78 9.65
N VAL A 49 -3.15 -11.67 10.37
CA VAL A 49 -2.66 -10.38 9.89
C VAL A 49 -1.45 -9.94 10.70
N HIS A 50 -0.30 -9.83 10.05
CA HIS A 50 0.86 -9.13 10.60
C HIS A 50 0.75 -7.66 10.19
N LEU A 51 0.47 -6.81 11.17
CA LEU A 51 0.22 -5.38 11.01
C LEU A 51 1.51 -4.59 11.26
N PHE A 52 2.15 -4.17 10.18
CA PHE A 52 3.38 -3.37 10.18
C PHE A 52 3.03 -1.89 10.22
N VAL A 53 3.54 -1.18 11.23
CA VAL A 53 3.20 0.22 11.46
C VAL A 53 4.48 1.04 11.46
N ASN A 54 4.53 2.06 10.61
CA ASN A 54 5.48 3.16 10.74
C ASN A 54 4.84 4.29 11.55
N PRO A 55 5.19 4.47 12.85
CA PRO A 55 4.55 5.43 13.74
C PRO A 55 4.66 6.88 13.23
N TYR A 56 5.74 7.17 12.52
CA TYR A 56 6.07 8.50 12.02
C TYR A 56 5.38 8.85 10.70
N SER A 57 4.62 7.92 10.11
CA SER A 57 3.92 8.13 8.84
C SER A 57 3.00 9.36 8.85
N GLY A 58 3.03 10.08 7.72
CA GLY A 58 2.26 11.31 7.54
C GLY A 58 2.68 12.37 8.56
N LYS A 59 1.70 12.97 9.25
CA LYS A 59 1.95 13.92 10.34
C LYS A 59 2.05 13.21 11.70
N LYS A 60 2.86 12.14 11.78
CA LYS A 60 2.97 11.24 12.96
C LYS A 60 1.62 10.65 13.38
N LYS A 61 0.83 10.19 12.40
CA LYS A 61 -0.47 9.57 12.63
C LYS A 61 -0.43 8.04 12.60
N GLY A 62 0.72 7.46 12.22
CA GLY A 62 0.86 6.03 11.95
C GLY A 62 0.43 5.17 13.13
N GLU A 63 0.90 5.50 14.33
CA GLU A 63 0.57 4.76 15.56
C GLU A 63 -0.94 4.77 15.84
N ARG A 64 -1.57 5.95 15.85
CA ARG A 64 -3.02 6.08 16.05
C ARG A 64 -3.83 5.32 14.99
N ILE A 65 -3.40 5.36 13.74
CA ILE A 65 -4.08 4.62 12.66
C ILE A 65 -3.85 3.11 12.81
N GLY A 66 -2.67 2.71 13.28
CA GLY A 66 -2.33 1.32 13.57
C GLY A 66 -3.22 0.73 14.66
N GLU A 67 -3.40 1.45 15.76
CA GLU A 67 -4.33 1.03 16.83
C GLU A 67 -5.77 0.89 16.31
N LEU A 68 -6.26 1.88 15.54
CA LEU A 68 -7.59 1.80 14.93
C LEU A 68 -7.71 0.59 13.98
N ALA A 69 -6.73 0.39 13.11
CA ALA A 69 -6.71 -0.73 12.17
C ALA A 69 -6.71 -2.07 12.90
N LYS A 70 -5.88 -2.21 13.94
CA LYS A 70 -5.83 -3.40 14.79
C LYS A 70 -7.20 -3.70 15.39
N THR A 71 -7.84 -2.72 16.02
CA THR A 71 -9.18 -2.89 16.59
C THR A 71 -10.20 -3.35 15.55
N LEU A 72 -10.27 -2.68 14.40
CA LEU A 72 -11.25 -3.03 13.36
C LEU A 72 -11.03 -4.43 12.79
N LEU A 73 -9.76 -4.84 12.61
CA LEU A 73 -9.41 -6.19 12.12
C LEU A 73 -9.76 -7.28 13.15
N GLU A 74 -9.49 -7.03 14.44
CA GLU A 74 -9.85 -7.95 15.53
C GLU A 74 -11.37 -8.06 15.69
N GLU A 75 -12.11 -6.95 15.56
CA GLU A 75 -13.58 -6.94 15.54
C GLU A 75 -14.15 -7.71 14.36
N ALA A 76 -13.44 -7.75 13.22
CA ALA A 76 -13.77 -8.58 12.06
C ALA A 76 -13.30 -10.05 12.19
N GLY A 77 -12.83 -10.47 13.37
CA GLY A 77 -12.46 -11.86 13.66
C GLY A 77 -11.08 -12.28 13.17
N LYS A 78 -10.22 -11.33 12.79
CA LYS A 78 -8.82 -11.63 12.41
C LYS A 78 -7.93 -11.69 13.65
N THR A 79 -6.93 -12.58 13.62
CA THR A 79 -5.82 -12.55 14.59
C THR A 79 -4.78 -11.57 14.11
N VAL A 80 -4.46 -10.55 14.92
CA VAL A 80 -3.57 -9.45 14.52
C VAL A 80 -2.32 -9.43 15.38
N GLU A 81 -1.15 -9.46 14.74
CA GLU A 81 0.15 -9.24 15.38
C GLU A 81 0.71 -7.87 14.97
N LEU A 82 1.02 -7.00 15.94
CA LEU A 82 1.46 -5.64 15.70
C LEU A 82 2.99 -5.52 15.68
N HIS A 83 3.52 -4.90 14.63
CA HIS A 83 4.96 -4.69 14.41
C HIS A 83 5.28 -3.20 14.20
N LEU A 84 5.98 -2.57 15.15
CA LEU A 84 6.29 -1.13 15.09
C LEU A 84 7.72 -0.88 14.59
N SER A 85 7.88 0.02 13.62
CA SER A 85 9.21 0.48 13.18
C SER A 85 9.81 1.52 14.14
N SER A 86 11.10 1.43 14.44
CA SER A 86 11.82 2.42 15.26
C SER A 86 12.65 3.40 14.42
N TYR A 87 12.99 3.04 13.19
CA TYR A 87 13.81 3.82 12.27
C TYR A 87 13.52 3.42 10.81
N SER A 88 13.99 4.23 9.85
CA SER A 88 13.84 3.94 8.41
C SER A 88 14.53 2.65 8.04
N GLY A 89 13.86 1.76 7.30
CA GLY A 89 14.37 0.44 6.94
C GLY A 89 14.09 -0.66 7.98
N HIS A 90 13.64 -0.32 9.20
CA HIS A 90 13.37 -1.33 10.24
C HIS A 90 12.27 -2.33 9.81
N LEU A 91 11.28 -1.89 9.02
CA LEU A 91 10.24 -2.81 8.54
C LEU A 91 10.79 -3.88 7.59
N ILE A 92 11.90 -3.61 6.88
CA ILE A 92 12.59 -4.62 6.07
C ILE A 92 13.11 -5.73 7.00
N GLU A 93 13.78 -5.35 8.08
CA GLU A 93 14.39 -6.28 9.04
C GLU A 93 13.32 -7.13 9.74
N ILE A 94 12.23 -6.50 10.19
CA ILE A 94 11.13 -7.23 10.82
C ILE A 94 10.51 -8.22 9.81
N ALA A 95 10.14 -7.76 8.62
CA ALA A 95 9.47 -8.60 7.63
C ALA A 95 10.36 -9.75 7.12
N GLN A 96 11.68 -9.51 7.01
CA GLN A 96 12.64 -10.53 6.58
C GLN A 96 12.80 -11.66 7.61
N ASN A 97 12.78 -11.34 8.90
CA ASN A 97 13.00 -12.32 9.97
C ASN A 97 11.70 -12.95 10.51
N LEU A 98 10.55 -12.55 9.98
CA LEU A 98 9.25 -13.04 10.44
C LEU A 98 8.91 -14.39 9.78
N GLU A 99 8.79 -15.43 10.60
CA GLU A 99 8.26 -16.72 10.19
C GLU A 99 6.73 -16.70 10.30
N THR A 100 6.05 -16.99 9.19
CA THR A 100 4.59 -16.88 9.10
C THR A 100 3.97 -18.17 8.59
N PRO A 101 2.72 -18.49 9.01
CA PRO A 101 1.92 -19.49 8.32
C PRO A 101 1.72 -19.13 6.84
N ARG A 102 1.42 -20.14 6.01
CA ARG A 102 0.98 -19.89 4.63
C ARG A 102 -0.28 -19.04 4.61
N LYS A 103 -0.45 -18.21 3.57
CA LYS A 103 -1.59 -17.31 3.38
C LYS A 103 -1.75 -16.27 4.49
N SER A 104 -0.64 -15.72 4.99
CA SER A 104 -0.67 -14.62 5.96
C SER A 104 -0.79 -13.27 5.25
N VAL A 105 -1.45 -12.31 5.91
CA VAL A 105 -1.59 -10.94 5.40
C VAL A 105 -0.56 -10.03 6.06
N PHE A 106 0.26 -9.38 5.25
CA PHE A 106 1.22 -8.35 5.63
C PHE A 106 0.58 -6.99 5.40
N ALA A 107 -0.19 -6.52 6.38
CA ALA A 107 -0.88 -5.24 6.32
C ALA A 107 0.04 -4.11 6.80
N VAL A 108 0.15 -3.03 6.03
CA VAL A 108 1.09 -1.94 6.29
C VAL A 108 0.35 -0.63 6.55
N VAL A 109 0.54 -0.06 7.73
CA VAL A 109 0.09 1.29 8.10
C VAL A 109 1.20 2.27 7.82
N GLY A 110 1.10 2.96 6.69
CA GLY A 110 2.12 3.89 6.26
C GLY A 110 1.85 4.53 4.90
N GLY A 111 2.93 4.93 4.23
CA GLY A 111 2.89 5.33 2.82
C GLY A 111 3.55 4.30 1.92
N ASP A 112 3.75 4.67 0.66
CA ASP A 112 4.32 3.81 -0.39
C ASP A 112 5.70 3.24 0.00
N GLY A 113 6.52 4.06 0.68
CA GLY A 113 7.84 3.62 1.15
C GLY A 113 7.77 2.51 2.21
N SER A 114 6.84 2.60 3.17
CA SER A 114 6.68 1.55 4.19
C SER A 114 6.16 0.25 3.59
N LEU A 115 5.26 0.32 2.61
CA LEU A 115 4.82 -0.87 1.87
C LEU A 115 6.00 -1.51 1.13
N SER A 116 6.82 -0.69 0.45
CA SER A 116 8.02 -1.17 -0.24
C SER A 116 9.01 -1.83 0.70
N GLU A 117 9.19 -1.31 1.93
CA GLU A 117 10.08 -1.91 2.93
C GLU A 117 9.61 -3.33 3.31
N VAL A 118 8.33 -3.50 3.61
CA VAL A 118 7.77 -4.82 3.99
C VAL A 118 7.86 -5.82 2.84
N ILE A 119 7.47 -5.43 1.62
CA ILE A 119 7.63 -6.28 0.42
C ILE A 119 9.09 -6.69 0.23
N THR A 120 10.02 -5.74 0.37
CA THR A 120 11.46 -6.02 0.24
C THR A 120 11.94 -7.02 1.28
N GLY A 121 11.51 -6.89 2.54
CA GLY A 121 11.85 -7.84 3.60
C GLY A 121 11.35 -9.25 3.29
N ARG A 122 10.09 -9.36 2.85
CA ARG A 122 9.49 -10.65 2.44
C ARG A 122 10.18 -11.29 1.24
N MET A 123 10.51 -10.49 0.23
CA MET A 123 11.28 -10.98 -0.92
C MET A 123 12.67 -11.50 -0.51
N LYS A 124 13.33 -10.87 0.47
CA LYS A 124 14.64 -11.32 0.98
C LYS A 124 14.57 -12.59 1.81
N ALA A 125 13.43 -12.88 2.43
CA ALA A 125 13.25 -14.10 3.22
C ALA A 125 13.20 -15.37 2.33
N ASP A 126 12.86 -15.23 1.04
CA ASP A 126 12.82 -16.30 0.03
C ASP A 126 12.06 -17.56 0.49
N LEU A 127 10.89 -17.37 1.11
CA LEU A 127 10.15 -18.45 1.77
C LEU A 127 9.25 -19.27 0.82
N GLY A 128 9.10 -18.85 -0.44
CA GLY A 128 8.25 -19.54 -1.42
C GLY A 128 6.77 -19.68 -1.00
N GLN A 129 6.26 -18.70 -0.25
CA GLN A 129 4.89 -18.67 0.28
C GLN A 129 4.02 -17.66 -0.47
N ASP A 130 2.70 -17.90 -0.44
CA ASP A 130 1.69 -16.96 -0.93
C ASP A 130 1.47 -15.86 0.13
N ASP A 131 2.26 -14.79 0.02
CA ASP A 131 2.14 -13.60 0.88
C ASP A 131 1.11 -12.61 0.30
N PHE A 132 0.15 -12.19 1.12
CA PHE A 132 -0.81 -11.16 0.77
C PHE A 132 -0.38 -9.82 1.35
N PHE A 133 -0.36 -8.76 0.55
CA PHE A 133 0.02 -7.42 1.01
C PHE A 133 -1.19 -6.51 1.03
N ALA A 134 -1.31 -5.73 2.11
CA ALA A 134 -2.36 -4.72 2.23
C ALA A 134 -1.77 -3.37 2.65
N LEU A 135 -2.37 -2.28 2.17
CA LEU A 135 -1.95 -0.91 2.49
C LEU A 135 -3.07 -0.16 3.20
N ILE A 136 -2.79 0.27 4.42
CA ILE A 136 -3.64 1.14 5.22
C ILE A 136 -3.04 2.55 5.15
N PRO A 137 -3.65 3.49 4.41
CA PRO A 137 -3.02 4.76 4.07
C PRO A 137 -2.85 5.66 5.31
N ALA A 138 -1.61 5.88 5.72
CA ALA A 138 -1.22 6.81 6.78
C ALA A 138 -0.15 7.83 6.33
N GLY A 139 0.37 7.71 5.10
CA GLY A 139 1.35 8.63 4.51
C GLY A 139 0.75 9.94 3.99
N THR A 140 1.63 10.80 3.46
CA THR A 140 1.25 12.13 2.92
C THR A 140 0.78 12.07 1.46
N GLY A 141 1.38 11.17 0.66
CA GLY A 141 1.10 11.02 -0.78
C GLY A 141 0.15 9.87 -1.10
N ASN A 142 0.39 8.69 -0.50
CA ASN A 142 -0.39 7.46 -0.64
C ASN A 142 -0.74 7.14 -2.10
N SER A 143 0.24 7.20 -3.00
CA SER A 143 -0.03 7.02 -4.44
C SER A 143 -0.62 5.64 -4.71
N MET A 144 -0.03 4.60 -4.12
CA MET A 144 -0.49 3.21 -4.32
C MET A 144 -1.89 3.00 -3.73
N ALA A 145 -2.19 3.62 -2.59
CA ALA A 145 -3.54 3.53 -2.02
C ALA A 145 -4.57 4.22 -2.93
N ASN A 146 -4.24 5.38 -3.50
CA ASN A 146 -5.12 6.06 -4.46
C ASN A 146 -5.34 5.22 -5.71
N ASP A 147 -4.28 4.58 -6.23
CA ASP A 147 -4.37 3.72 -7.39
C ASP A 147 -5.25 2.47 -7.11
N LEU A 148 -5.21 1.95 -5.88
CA LEU A 148 -6.09 0.87 -5.40
C LEU A 148 -7.51 1.36 -5.01
N GLY A 149 -7.79 2.65 -5.11
CA GLY A 149 -9.07 3.24 -4.69
C GLY A 149 -9.30 3.24 -3.17
N ILE A 150 -8.26 3.05 -2.36
CA ILE A 150 -8.30 3.00 -0.89
C ILE A 150 -8.00 4.38 -0.32
N SER A 151 -9.01 4.98 0.31
CA SER A 151 -8.96 6.37 0.78
C SER A 151 -9.07 6.52 2.30
N SER A 152 -9.39 5.44 3.02
CA SER A 152 -9.59 5.46 4.47
C SER A 152 -9.13 4.17 5.13
N THR A 153 -8.89 4.23 6.44
CA THR A 153 -8.58 3.04 7.26
C THR A 153 -9.71 2.01 7.20
N GLN A 154 -10.97 2.45 7.28
CA GLN A 154 -12.12 1.54 7.20
C GLN A 154 -12.13 0.79 5.86
N GLN A 155 -12.01 1.52 4.75
CA GLN A 155 -12.01 0.91 3.42
C GLN A 155 -10.83 -0.05 3.21
N ALA A 156 -9.67 0.24 3.81
CA ALA A 156 -8.52 -0.65 3.78
C ALA A 156 -8.79 -1.94 4.57
N VAL A 157 -9.42 -1.84 5.75
CA VAL A 157 -9.80 -2.99 6.57
C VAL A 157 -10.88 -3.81 5.85
N ASP A 158 -11.91 -3.17 5.29
CA ASP A 158 -12.98 -3.83 4.54
C ASP A 158 -12.43 -4.64 3.34
N ALA A 159 -11.32 -4.20 2.75
CA ALA A 159 -10.65 -4.90 1.65
C ALA A 159 -9.77 -6.08 2.11
N ILE A 160 -9.40 -6.14 3.40
CA ILE A 160 -8.62 -7.23 3.99
C ILE A 160 -9.54 -8.37 4.47
N VAL A 161 -10.77 -8.05 4.88
CA VAL A 161 -11.65 -8.97 5.62
C VAL A 161 -12.43 -9.94 4.75
#